data_AF-A0A971GT82-F1
#
_entry.id   AF-A0A971GT82-F1
#
_cell.length_a   1.000
_cell.length_b   1.000
_cell.length_c   1.000
_cell.angle_alpha   90.00
_cell.angle_beta   90.00
_cell.angle_gamma   90.00
#
_symmetry.space_group_name_H-M   'P 1'
#
loop_
_entity.id
_entity.type
_entity.pdbx_description
1 polymer ?
#
loop_
_entity_poly.entity_id
_entity_poly.type
_entity_poly.pdbx_seq_one_letter_code
_entity_poly.pdbx_strand_id
1 'polypeptide(L)'
;MKKGLIAALIAANLLMLVIGILTIPPNLRSAAEKESPVPGTEQTAPITPSPEEEAPPVTPSPEEKTPPATTESGDILAPKETDASLSTEERPDLEDFLWYTEDVAYNGVPADANIIDNIGSLTGSWKALIVYDPDNEYDAGAMEFLNVALAGAADSLSLTLDWYQIFWANEGESFDETDMEDSVFSGKWESSGLWASGVGTIRLTQFYEQSGKQYAVGTMDTPDGTPALVALVRP
;
A
#
# COMPACT_ATOMS: atom_id res chain seq x y z
N MET A 1 -19.87 15.26 -50.01
CA MET A 1 -18.89 15.52 -48.93
C MET A 1 -19.46 15.25 -47.53
N LYS A 2 -20.23 16.15 -46.87
CA LYS A 2 -20.62 16.01 -45.44
C LYS A 2 -21.06 14.60 -44.96
N LYS A 3 -21.94 13.88 -45.70
CA LYS A 3 -22.38 12.52 -45.31
C LYS A 3 -21.25 11.47 -45.25
N GLY A 4 -20.22 11.60 -46.10
CA GLY A 4 -19.07 10.67 -46.10
C GLY A 4 -18.15 10.89 -44.90
N LEU A 5 -17.98 12.14 -44.46
CA LEU A 5 -17.22 12.47 -43.25
C LEU A 5 -17.85 11.86 -41.99
N ILE A 6 -19.18 11.95 -41.87
CA ILE A 6 -19.93 11.37 -40.74
C ILE A 6 -19.78 9.84 -40.74
N ALA A 7 -19.89 9.17 -41.90
CA ALA A 7 -19.68 7.74 -42.01
C ALA A 7 -18.25 7.31 -41.62
N ALA A 8 -17.23 8.09 -42.02
CA ALA A 8 -15.84 7.84 -41.65
C ALA A 8 -15.60 8.01 -40.13
N LEU A 9 -16.20 9.04 -39.50
CA LEU A 9 -16.10 9.26 -38.05
C LEU A 9 -16.76 8.13 -37.24
N ILE A 10 -17.94 7.64 -37.68
CA ILE A 10 -18.60 6.48 -37.06
C ILE A 10 -17.75 5.22 -37.20
N ALA A 11 -17.18 4.97 -38.39
CA ALA A 11 -16.30 3.82 -38.61
C ALA A 11 -15.01 3.89 -37.79
N ALA A 12 -14.41 5.08 -37.64
CA ALA A 12 -13.24 5.29 -36.80
C ALA A 12 -13.54 5.04 -35.31
N ASN A 13 -14.66 5.56 -34.79
CA ASN A 13 -15.03 5.35 -33.39
C ASN A 13 -15.32 3.86 -33.07
N LEU A 14 -16.01 3.16 -33.99
CA LEU A 14 -16.21 1.72 -33.89
C LEU A 14 -14.89 0.92 -33.95
N LEU A 15 -13.91 1.36 -34.74
CA LEU A 15 -12.60 0.73 -34.79
C LEU A 15 -11.82 0.92 -33.48
N MET A 16 -11.84 2.13 -32.90
CA MET A 16 -11.21 2.41 -31.60
C MET A 16 -11.84 1.58 -30.48
N LEU A 17 -13.17 1.43 -30.46
CA LEU A 17 -13.88 0.56 -29.51
C LEU A 17 -13.47 -0.91 -29.63
N VAL A 18 -13.32 -1.43 -30.85
CA VAL A 18 -12.88 -2.82 -31.09
C VAL A 18 -11.42 -3.01 -30.67
N ILE A 19 -10.54 -2.04 -30.91
CA ILE A 19 -9.15 -2.08 -30.43
C ILE A 19 -9.15 -2.08 -28.89
N GLY A 20 -9.89 -1.18 -28.25
CA GLY A 20 -10.00 -1.10 -26.79
C GLY A 20 -10.37 -2.43 -26.14
N ILE A 21 -11.40 -3.12 -26.67
CA ILE A 21 -11.86 -4.44 -26.18
C ILE A 21 -10.80 -5.55 -26.34
N LEU A 22 -9.89 -5.41 -27.32
CA LEU A 22 -8.78 -6.34 -27.56
C LEU A 22 -7.52 -5.99 -26.75
N THR A 23 -7.33 -4.74 -26.35
CA THR A 23 -6.20 -4.28 -25.53
C THR A 23 -6.46 -4.35 -24.02
N ILE A 24 -7.70 -4.62 -23.57
CA ILE A 24 -8.01 -4.84 -22.14
C ILE A 24 -7.08 -5.95 -21.58
N PRO A 25 -6.22 -5.66 -20.57
CA PRO A 25 -5.39 -6.67 -19.93
C PRO A 25 -6.25 -7.79 -19.32
N PRO A 26 -5.79 -9.06 -19.34
CA PRO A 26 -6.60 -10.21 -18.93
C PRO A 26 -7.13 -10.12 -17.49
N ASN A 27 -6.44 -9.40 -16.60
CA ASN A 27 -6.85 -9.17 -15.22
C ASN A 27 -8.24 -8.52 -15.10
N LEU A 28 -8.60 -7.58 -15.99
CA LEU A 28 -9.87 -6.85 -15.90
C LEU A 28 -11.08 -7.68 -16.40
N ARG A 29 -10.87 -8.74 -17.20
CA ARG A 29 -11.98 -9.60 -17.67
C ARG A 29 -12.57 -10.48 -16.56
N SER A 30 -11.82 -10.75 -15.51
CA SER A 30 -12.23 -11.66 -14.42
C SER A 30 -13.26 -11.06 -13.46
N ALA A 31 -13.51 -9.74 -13.51
CA ALA A 31 -14.43 -9.05 -12.62
C ALA A 31 -15.91 -9.15 -13.02
N ALA A 32 -16.22 -9.49 -14.28
CA ALA A 32 -17.57 -9.41 -14.84
C ALA A 32 -18.44 -10.68 -14.64
N GLU A 33 -17.86 -11.82 -14.24
CA GLU A 33 -18.57 -13.10 -14.11
C GLU A 33 -18.43 -13.71 -12.70
N LYS A 34 -18.95 -13.03 -11.67
CA LYS A 34 -19.38 -13.69 -10.42
C LYS A 34 -20.75 -13.21 -9.98
N GLU A 35 -21.66 -14.17 -9.85
CA GLU A 35 -23.07 -13.97 -9.52
C GLU A 35 -23.26 -13.50 -8.06
N SER A 36 -24.29 -12.68 -7.82
CA SER A 36 -24.68 -12.26 -6.47
C SER A 36 -25.47 -13.34 -5.72
N PRO A 37 -25.11 -13.70 -4.47
CA PRO A 37 -26.01 -14.37 -3.54
C PRO A 37 -26.83 -13.34 -2.72
N VAL A 38 -28.10 -13.63 -2.48
CA VAL A 38 -29.02 -12.78 -1.69
C VAL A 38 -28.73 -12.93 -0.18
N PRO A 39 -28.72 -11.84 0.61
CA PRO A 39 -28.57 -11.92 2.07
C PRO A 39 -29.86 -12.44 2.76
N GLY A 40 -29.69 -13.32 3.75
CA GLY A 40 -30.80 -13.91 4.51
C GLY A 40 -31.03 -13.25 5.87
N THR A 41 -32.26 -12.82 6.13
CA THR A 41 -32.87 -12.64 7.46
C THR A 41 -33.25 -14.01 8.08
N GLU A 42 -33.48 -14.21 9.38
CA GLU A 42 -33.75 -13.31 10.53
C GLU A 42 -33.55 -14.05 11.89
N GLN A 43 -33.36 -13.32 13.01
CA GLN A 43 -33.71 -13.67 14.42
C GLN A 43 -33.09 -14.92 15.12
N THR A 44 -32.98 -15.04 16.47
CA THR A 44 -33.02 -14.13 17.66
C THR A 44 -32.42 -14.88 18.89
N ALA A 45 -31.90 -14.17 19.91
CA ALA A 45 -31.24 -14.71 21.13
C ALA A 45 -32.20 -15.26 22.22
N PRO A 46 -31.71 -15.81 23.37
CA PRO A 46 -31.39 -14.94 24.53
C PRO A 46 -30.28 -15.38 25.55
N ILE A 47 -29.78 -14.36 26.25
CA ILE A 47 -29.30 -14.20 27.67
C ILE A 47 -29.87 -15.21 28.73
N THR A 48 -29.33 -15.46 29.95
CA THR A 48 -28.77 -14.57 31.02
C THR A 48 -27.77 -15.30 32.02
N PRO A 49 -27.46 -14.96 33.33
CA PRO A 49 -26.04 -14.86 33.80
C PRO A 49 -25.61 -15.48 35.18
N SER A 50 -24.35 -15.19 35.61
CA SER A 50 -23.85 -15.06 37.03
C SER A 50 -23.65 -16.34 37.89
N PRO A 51 -22.92 -16.29 39.05
CA PRO A 51 -22.40 -15.13 39.82
C PRO A 51 -20.87 -15.13 40.16
N GLU A 52 -20.46 -14.17 41.02
CA GLU A 52 -19.10 -13.86 41.52
C GLU A 52 -18.63 -14.72 42.71
N GLU A 53 -17.32 -14.72 43.06
CA GLU A 53 -16.84 -14.54 44.45
C GLU A 53 -15.33 -14.15 44.57
N GLU A 54 -15.05 -13.09 45.37
CA GLU A 54 -13.82 -12.66 46.10
C GLU A 54 -12.36 -12.62 45.52
N ALA A 55 -11.48 -11.89 46.24
CA ALA A 55 -10.05 -11.63 45.98
C ALA A 55 -9.33 -11.16 47.30
N PRO A 56 -8.01 -10.79 47.35
CA PRO A 56 -6.88 -11.33 46.58
C PRO A 56 -5.57 -11.89 47.26
N PRO A 57 -5.01 -11.43 48.40
CA PRO A 57 -3.75 -10.64 48.25
C PRO A 57 -2.44 -11.05 49.01
N VAL A 58 -1.35 -10.43 48.52
CA VAL A 58 0.01 -10.16 49.10
C VAL A 58 1.14 -11.22 48.95
N THR A 59 2.30 -10.67 48.53
CA THR A 59 3.68 -11.18 48.32
C THR A 59 4.46 -11.49 49.65
N PRO A 60 5.70 -12.07 49.68
CA PRO A 60 6.94 -11.51 49.09
C PRO A 60 8.00 -12.49 48.51
N SER A 61 9.05 -11.91 47.92
CA SER A 61 10.29 -12.55 47.41
C SER A 61 11.37 -12.66 48.53
N PRO A 62 12.50 -13.40 48.32
CA PRO A 62 13.76 -12.66 48.08
C PRO A 62 14.87 -13.34 47.21
N GLU A 63 15.79 -12.49 46.71
CA GLU A 63 17.26 -12.67 46.54
C GLU A 63 17.89 -13.69 45.55
N GLU A 64 18.18 -13.19 44.34
CA GLU A 64 19.54 -12.96 43.77
C GLU A 64 20.70 -13.97 43.98
N LYS A 65 21.32 -14.44 42.87
CA LYS A 65 22.77 -14.78 42.78
C LYS A 65 23.31 -15.05 41.35
N THR A 66 24.56 -14.63 41.12
CA THR A 66 25.33 -14.73 39.86
C THR A 66 26.84 -14.63 40.19
N PRO A 67 27.83 -15.01 39.34
CA PRO A 67 27.94 -16.04 38.29
C PRO A 67 28.93 -17.18 38.75
N PRO A 68 29.58 -17.98 37.85
CA PRO A 68 30.86 -17.54 37.25
C PRO A 68 31.22 -18.02 35.82
N ALA A 69 32.00 -17.18 35.13
CA ALA A 69 33.10 -17.47 34.16
C ALA A 69 32.99 -18.53 33.02
N THR A 70 33.05 -18.00 31.79
CA THR A 70 33.98 -18.33 30.68
C THR A 70 34.19 -19.79 30.21
N THR A 71 33.96 -20.03 28.92
CA THR A 71 34.66 -21.04 28.10
C THR A 71 34.89 -20.47 26.69
N GLU A 72 35.90 -20.95 25.97
CA GLU A 72 36.47 -20.36 24.76
C GLU A 72 36.16 -21.15 23.48
N SER A 73 36.15 -20.45 22.34
CA SER A 73 36.36 -20.95 20.97
C SER A 73 35.26 -21.80 20.31
N GLY A 74 34.90 -21.39 19.09
CA GLY A 74 33.94 -22.06 18.21
C GLY A 74 33.58 -21.15 17.04
N ASP A 75 34.35 -21.23 15.95
CA ASP A 75 34.10 -20.46 14.71
C ASP A 75 32.78 -20.87 14.06
N ILE A 76 31.70 -20.22 14.48
CA ILE A 76 30.48 -20.09 13.68
C ILE A 76 30.65 -18.79 12.89
N LEU A 77 30.85 -18.91 11.58
CA LEU A 77 30.69 -17.78 10.66
C LEU A 77 29.22 -17.36 10.73
N ALA A 78 28.93 -16.36 11.56
CA ALA A 78 27.63 -15.70 11.56
C ALA A 78 27.31 -15.25 10.12
N PRO A 79 26.06 -15.39 9.66
CA PRO A 79 25.64 -14.74 8.43
C PRO A 79 26.03 -13.27 8.52
N LYS A 80 26.72 -12.75 7.48
CA LYS A 80 27.03 -11.33 7.41
C LYS A 80 25.76 -10.60 6.99
N GLU A 81 24.82 -10.51 7.92
CA GLU A 81 23.66 -9.64 7.86
C GLU A 81 24.17 -8.23 7.57
N THR A 82 24.13 -7.90 6.28
CA THR A 82 24.40 -6.56 5.79
C THR A 82 23.06 -5.85 5.84
N ASP A 83 22.51 -5.81 7.05
CA ASP A 83 21.24 -5.19 7.42
C ASP A 83 21.47 -3.67 7.48
N ALA A 84 21.87 -3.14 6.33
CA ALA A 84 21.83 -1.72 6.06
C ALA A 84 20.35 -1.37 6.08
N SER A 85 19.94 -0.61 7.10
CA SER A 85 18.56 -0.17 7.24
C SER A 85 18.11 0.51 5.94
N LEU A 86 17.24 -0.16 5.20
CA LEU A 86 16.66 0.31 3.93
C LEU A 86 15.71 1.51 4.14
N SER A 87 15.49 1.89 5.40
CA SER A 87 14.68 3.03 5.81
C SER A 87 15.28 4.37 5.36
N THR A 88 14.43 5.31 4.94
CA THR A 88 14.83 6.72 4.68
C THR A 88 13.90 7.72 5.36
N GLU A 89 14.50 8.78 5.90
CA GLU A 89 13.82 9.95 6.51
C GLU A 89 13.89 11.19 5.59
N GLU A 90 14.43 11.03 4.38
CA GLU A 90 14.49 12.11 3.39
C GLU A 90 13.10 12.33 2.76
N ARG A 91 12.68 13.59 2.65
CA ARG A 91 11.43 13.96 1.95
C ARG A 91 11.51 13.53 0.48
N PRO A 92 10.44 12.96 -0.09
CA PRO A 92 10.37 12.61 -1.51
C PRO A 92 10.41 13.81 -2.46
N ASP A 93 10.93 13.61 -3.66
CA ASP A 93 10.73 14.49 -4.81
C ASP A 93 10.26 13.71 -6.06
N LEU A 94 10.10 14.38 -7.21
CA LEU A 94 9.64 13.75 -8.45
C LEU A 94 10.67 12.80 -9.08
N GLU A 95 11.98 13.02 -8.90
CA GLU A 95 13.03 12.15 -9.45
C GLU A 95 13.02 10.77 -8.77
N ASP A 96 12.60 10.69 -7.50
CA ASP A 96 12.37 9.42 -6.79
C ASP A 96 11.32 8.52 -7.47
N PHE A 97 10.37 9.08 -8.25
CA PHE A 97 9.20 8.36 -8.78
C PHE A 97 9.14 8.25 -10.31
N LEU A 98 10.14 8.70 -11.06
CA LEU A 98 10.16 8.55 -12.53
C LEU A 98 10.09 7.08 -12.99
N TRP A 99 10.54 6.13 -12.18
CA TRP A 99 10.35 4.69 -12.42
C TRP A 99 8.86 4.28 -12.44
N TYR A 100 8.02 5.00 -11.70
CA TYR A 100 6.60 4.77 -11.62
C TYR A 100 5.85 5.56 -12.71
N THR A 101 6.05 6.88 -12.76
CA THR A 101 5.28 7.78 -13.63
C THR A 101 5.54 7.58 -15.12
N GLU A 102 6.76 7.16 -15.51
CA GLU A 102 7.14 6.99 -16.92
C GLU A 102 7.09 5.53 -17.41
N ASP A 103 6.96 4.55 -16.50
CA ASP A 103 7.04 3.11 -16.85
C ASP A 103 6.01 2.26 -16.11
N VAL A 104 6.18 2.01 -14.80
CA VAL A 104 5.38 1.00 -14.08
C VAL A 104 3.88 1.32 -14.02
N ALA A 105 3.48 2.59 -14.02
CA ALA A 105 2.07 2.99 -14.11
C ALA A 105 1.39 2.54 -15.42
N TYR A 106 2.12 2.43 -16.53
CA TYR A 106 1.59 2.05 -17.84
C TYR A 106 1.88 0.59 -18.23
N ASN A 107 3.08 0.10 -17.90
CA ASN A 107 3.59 -1.21 -18.32
C ASN A 107 3.46 -2.29 -17.22
N GLY A 108 3.21 -1.88 -15.97
CA GLY A 108 3.21 -2.77 -14.80
C GLY A 108 4.61 -3.07 -14.26
N VAL A 109 4.67 -3.85 -13.18
CA VAL A 109 5.95 -4.25 -12.54
C VAL A 109 6.82 -5.07 -13.52
N PRO A 110 8.14 -4.80 -13.62
CA PRO A 110 9.03 -5.51 -14.55
C PRO A 110 9.04 -7.03 -14.32
N ALA A 111 9.00 -7.79 -15.42
CA ALA A 111 8.89 -9.26 -15.39
C ALA A 111 10.15 -9.99 -14.87
N ASP A 112 11.26 -9.26 -14.68
CA ASP A 112 12.52 -9.73 -14.09
C ASP A 112 12.78 -9.18 -12.68
N ALA A 113 11.83 -8.43 -12.10
CA ALA A 113 11.92 -7.93 -10.73
C ALA A 113 11.81 -9.05 -9.69
N ASN A 114 12.54 -8.93 -8.57
CA ASN A 114 12.52 -9.92 -7.49
C ASN A 114 11.33 -9.64 -6.59
N ILE A 115 10.22 -10.35 -6.78
CA ILE A 115 9.00 -10.17 -5.98
C ILE A 115 9.26 -10.49 -4.50
N ILE A 116 8.81 -9.60 -3.61
CA ILE A 116 8.84 -9.77 -2.15
C ILE A 116 7.42 -10.15 -1.71
N ASP A 117 7.25 -11.37 -1.21
CA ASP A 117 5.95 -11.98 -0.89
C ASP A 117 5.60 -11.99 0.61
N ASN A 118 6.49 -11.43 1.44
CA ASN A 118 6.43 -11.48 2.89
C ASN A 118 6.87 -10.15 3.53
N ILE A 119 6.24 -9.83 4.67
CA ILE A 119 6.43 -8.58 5.41
C ILE A 119 7.81 -8.44 6.10
N GLY A 120 8.58 -9.53 6.23
CA GLY A 120 9.70 -9.63 7.17
C GLY A 120 10.85 -8.65 6.91
N SER A 121 11.06 -8.26 5.65
CA SER A 121 12.06 -7.25 5.25
C SER A 121 11.48 -5.84 5.08
N LEU A 122 10.15 -5.70 4.98
CA LEU A 122 9.49 -4.51 4.43
C LEU A 122 9.23 -3.38 5.45
N THR A 123 9.37 -3.63 6.74
CA THR A 123 9.22 -2.61 7.80
C THR A 123 10.29 -1.51 7.71
N GLY A 124 9.99 -0.33 8.27
CA GLY A 124 10.81 0.88 8.18
C GLY A 124 10.15 1.99 7.36
N SER A 125 10.86 3.09 7.16
CA SER A 125 10.36 4.26 6.42
C SER A 125 10.63 4.17 4.92
N TRP A 126 9.64 4.60 4.15
CA TRP A 126 9.62 4.67 2.69
C TRP A 126 9.38 6.11 2.24
N LYS A 127 9.84 6.46 1.04
CA LYS A 127 9.27 7.56 0.27
C LYS A 127 8.01 7.05 -0.44
N ALA A 128 6.96 7.85 -0.51
CA ALA A 128 5.73 7.52 -1.22
C ALA A 128 5.24 8.65 -2.13
N LEU A 129 4.47 8.24 -3.16
CA LEU A 129 3.70 9.08 -4.07
C LEU A 129 2.27 8.51 -4.11
N ILE A 130 1.27 9.37 -3.96
CA ILE A 130 -0.13 9.08 -4.26
C ILE A 130 -0.52 9.90 -5.50
N VAL A 131 -1.19 9.25 -6.46
CA VAL A 131 -1.73 9.90 -7.66
C VAL A 131 -3.26 9.79 -7.61
N TYR A 132 -3.92 10.90 -7.35
CA TYR A 132 -5.38 11.01 -7.31
C TYR A 132 -5.95 11.26 -8.70
N ASP A 133 -7.12 10.67 -8.97
CA ASP A 133 -7.89 10.83 -10.22
C ASP A 133 -7.02 10.69 -11.49
N PRO A 134 -6.30 9.54 -11.67
CA PRO A 134 -5.27 9.39 -12.70
C PRO A 134 -5.82 9.47 -14.14
N ASP A 135 -7.09 9.17 -14.35
CA ASP A 135 -7.80 9.31 -15.63
C ASP A 135 -8.52 10.67 -15.78
N ASN A 136 -8.47 11.52 -14.74
CA ASN A 136 -9.17 12.82 -14.61
C ASN A 136 -10.70 12.72 -14.88
N GLU A 137 -11.36 11.71 -14.30
CA GLU A 137 -12.82 11.52 -14.38
C GLU A 137 -13.58 12.40 -13.37
N TYR A 138 -12.94 12.85 -12.29
CA TYR A 138 -13.54 13.61 -11.19
C TYR A 138 -13.15 15.10 -11.19
N ASP A 139 -12.24 15.51 -12.08
CA ASP A 139 -11.61 16.85 -12.13
C ASP A 139 -10.79 17.18 -10.87
N ALA A 140 -10.26 16.12 -10.23
CA ALA A 140 -9.57 16.13 -8.94
C ALA A 140 -8.11 15.61 -9.05
N GLY A 141 -7.53 15.65 -10.26
CA GLY A 141 -6.19 15.15 -10.55
C GLY A 141 -5.12 15.82 -9.67
N ALA A 142 -4.38 15.02 -8.91
CA ALA A 142 -3.32 15.51 -8.02
C ALA A 142 -2.18 14.49 -7.83
N MET A 143 -0.99 15.00 -7.50
CA MET A 143 0.16 14.19 -7.07
C MET A 143 0.57 14.62 -5.66
N GLU A 144 0.62 13.69 -4.73
CA GLU A 144 0.91 13.92 -3.32
C GLU A 144 2.14 13.14 -2.89
N PHE A 145 3.13 13.85 -2.39
CA PHE A 145 4.44 13.38 -1.97
C PHE A 145 4.48 13.33 -0.44
N LEU A 146 4.82 12.18 0.13
CA LEU A 146 4.78 11.92 1.57
C LEU A 146 5.76 10.80 1.98
N ASN A 147 6.10 10.74 3.27
CA ASN A 147 6.84 9.60 3.83
C ASN A 147 5.87 8.58 4.47
N VAL A 148 6.21 7.29 4.40
CA VAL A 148 5.39 6.21 4.97
C VAL A 148 6.24 5.32 5.89
N ALA A 149 5.93 5.31 7.18
CA ALA A 149 6.53 4.38 8.13
C ALA A 149 5.68 3.10 8.24
N LEU A 150 6.23 1.96 7.81
CA LEU A 150 5.60 0.64 7.92
C LEU A 150 6.12 -0.11 9.16
N ALA A 151 5.23 -0.45 10.09
CA ALA A 151 5.58 -1.13 11.34
C ALA A 151 4.61 -2.28 11.67
N GLY A 152 5.04 -3.20 12.53
CA GLY A 152 4.24 -4.31 13.06
C GLY A 152 4.68 -5.69 12.57
N ALA A 153 3.74 -6.63 12.51
CA ALA A 153 3.93 -8.01 12.03
C ALA A 153 2.74 -8.45 11.15
N ALA A 154 2.84 -9.59 10.47
CA ALA A 154 1.89 -10.00 9.43
C ALA A 154 0.40 -9.85 9.81
N ASP A 155 0.00 -10.26 11.02
CA ASP A 155 -1.40 -10.21 11.48
C ASP A 155 -1.85 -8.82 12.01
N SER A 156 -0.92 -7.86 12.15
CA SER A 156 -1.15 -6.54 12.75
C SER A 156 -0.08 -5.53 12.29
N LEU A 157 -0.39 -4.79 11.23
CA LEU A 157 0.46 -3.74 10.65
C LEU A 157 -0.11 -2.34 10.86
N SER A 158 0.79 -1.37 10.88
CA SER A 158 0.51 0.06 10.92
C SER A 158 1.29 0.74 9.80
N LEU A 159 0.61 1.60 9.03
CA LEU A 159 1.22 2.60 8.16
C LEU A 159 0.97 3.95 8.80
N THR A 160 2.03 4.70 9.07
CA THR A 160 1.93 6.12 9.39
C THR A 160 2.30 6.91 8.14
N LEU A 161 1.38 7.74 7.65
CA LEU A 161 1.56 8.67 6.54
C LEU A 161 1.95 10.03 7.13
N ASP A 162 3.17 10.48 6.83
CA ASP A 162 3.78 11.73 7.23
C ASP A 162 3.84 12.65 5.99
N TRP A 163 2.85 13.56 5.90
CA TRP A 163 2.57 14.40 4.74
C TRP A 163 3.70 15.41 4.45
N TYR A 164 3.77 15.89 3.21
CA TYR A 164 4.80 16.85 2.81
C TYR A 164 4.34 17.82 1.73
N GLN A 165 3.88 17.34 0.56
CA GLN A 165 3.50 18.23 -0.54
C GLN A 165 2.50 17.61 -1.51
N ILE A 166 1.38 18.28 -1.73
CA ILE A 166 0.45 18.03 -2.84
C ILE A 166 0.63 19.04 -3.98
N PHE A 167 0.48 18.56 -5.22
CA PHE A 167 0.34 19.36 -6.44
C PHE A 167 -1.01 19.06 -7.07
N TRP A 168 -1.86 20.09 -7.21
CA TRP A 168 -3.18 19.98 -7.84
C TRP A 168 -3.08 20.32 -9.33
N ALA A 169 -3.38 19.36 -10.20
CA ALA A 169 -3.20 19.50 -11.65
C ALA A 169 -4.25 20.41 -12.31
N ASN A 170 -5.43 20.55 -11.69
CA ASN A 170 -6.51 21.43 -12.13
C ASN A 170 -6.24 22.92 -11.81
N GLU A 171 -5.58 23.23 -10.68
CA GLU A 171 -5.16 24.58 -10.30
C GLU A 171 -3.76 24.93 -10.83
N GLY A 172 -2.87 23.94 -10.95
CA GLY A 172 -1.46 24.11 -11.33
C GLY A 172 -0.58 24.62 -10.19
N GLU A 173 -1.02 24.49 -8.94
CA GLU A 173 -0.33 24.97 -7.73
C GLU A 173 0.10 23.82 -6.82
N SER A 174 1.15 24.05 -6.02
CA SER A 174 1.64 23.13 -4.99
C SER A 174 1.46 23.73 -3.60
N PHE A 175 1.08 22.90 -2.64
CA PHE A 175 0.92 23.28 -1.23
C PHE A 175 1.89 22.47 -0.36
N ASP A 176 2.38 23.11 0.72
CA ASP A 176 3.22 22.48 1.74
C ASP A 176 2.31 22.00 2.87
N GLU A 177 2.43 20.71 3.19
CA GLU A 177 1.58 19.98 4.13
C GLU A 177 2.40 19.37 5.28
N THR A 178 3.67 19.79 5.42
CA THR A 178 4.60 19.37 6.50
C THR A 178 4.07 19.62 7.92
N ASP A 179 3.16 20.58 8.09
CA ASP A 179 2.51 20.92 9.37
C ASP A 179 1.20 20.12 9.64
N MET A 180 0.80 19.18 8.78
CA MET A 180 -0.39 18.34 8.96
C MET A 180 -0.16 17.16 9.91
N GLU A 181 -1.22 16.71 10.60
CA GLU A 181 -1.13 15.56 11.51
C GLU A 181 -0.99 14.22 10.75
N ASP A 182 0.01 13.42 11.17
CA ASP A 182 0.24 12.04 10.72
C ASP A 182 -1.06 11.21 10.64
N SER A 183 -1.32 10.60 9.49
CA SER A 183 -2.46 9.70 9.33
C SER A 183 -2.07 8.23 9.50
N VAL A 184 -2.68 7.57 10.49
CA VAL A 184 -2.40 6.17 10.81
C VAL A 184 -3.45 5.23 10.21
N PHE A 185 -3.00 4.27 9.41
CA PHE A 185 -3.80 3.20 8.83
C PHE A 185 -3.41 1.87 9.47
N SER A 186 -4.39 1.14 10.04
CA SER A 186 -4.18 -0.17 10.67
C SER A 186 -4.60 -1.30 9.72
N GLY A 187 -3.84 -2.39 9.69
CA GLY A 187 -3.98 -3.41 8.66
C GLY A 187 -3.28 -4.73 8.95
N LYS A 188 -3.04 -5.50 7.88
CA LYS A 188 -2.34 -6.79 7.91
C LYS A 188 -1.74 -7.13 6.55
N TRP A 189 -0.82 -8.09 6.55
CA TRP A 189 -0.34 -8.78 5.37
C TRP A 189 -1.33 -9.86 4.94
N GLU A 190 -1.81 -9.82 3.70
CA GLU A 190 -2.59 -10.92 3.12
C GLU A 190 -2.40 -11.01 1.61
N SER A 191 -2.56 -12.21 1.05
CA SER A 191 -2.46 -12.45 -0.41
C SER A 191 -1.15 -11.95 -1.04
N SER A 192 -0.04 -11.99 -0.29
CA SER A 192 1.29 -11.44 -0.66
C SER A 192 1.33 -9.92 -0.90
N GLY A 193 0.39 -9.19 -0.32
CA GLY A 193 0.40 -7.73 -0.23
C GLY A 193 -0.06 -7.24 1.15
N LEU A 194 -0.29 -5.94 1.23
CA LEU A 194 -0.70 -5.24 2.44
C LEU A 194 -2.06 -4.59 2.24
N TRP A 195 -2.97 -4.80 3.19
CA TRP A 195 -4.26 -4.09 3.28
C TRP A 195 -4.33 -3.38 4.63
N ALA A 196 -4.44 -2.05 4.61
CA ALA A 196 -4.66 -1.23 5.79
C ALA A 196 -5.79 -0.20 5.57
N SER A 197 -6.49 0.16 6.65
CA SER A 197 -7.61 1.11 6.64
C SER A 197 -7.43 2.16 7.74
N GLY A 198 -7.84 3.38 7.44
CA GLY A 198 -7.70 4.58 8.28
C GLY A 198 -8.79 5.57 7.90
N VAL A 199 -8.40 6.75 7.39
CA VAL A 199 -9.35 7.67 6.75
C VAL A 199 -9.88 7.12 5.42
N GLY A 200 -9.04 6.43 4.65
CA GLY A 200 -9.40 5.63 3.47
C GLY A 200 -9.02 4.16 3.64
N THR A 201 -8.81 3.43 2.54
CA THR A 201 -8.25 2.07 2.53
C THR A 201 -7.13 1.93 1.50
N ILE A 202 -5.92 1.59 1.96
CA ILE A 202 -4.74 1.38 1.13
C ILE A 202 -4.55 -0.11 0.89
N ARG A 203 -4.31 -0.50 -0.36
CA ARG A 203 -3.96 -1.87 -0.78
C ARG A 203 -2.69 -1.86 -1.62
N LEU A 204 -1.55 -2.17 -1.00
CA LEU A 204 -0.27 -2.38 -1.71
C LEU A 204 -0.22 -3.84 -2.14
N THR A 205 -0.34 -4.10 -3.44
CA THR A 205 -0.60 -5.46 -3.99
C THR A 205 0.64 -6.10 -4.61
N GLN A 206 1.70 -5.34 -4.84
CA GLN A 206 2.98 -5.84 -5.33
C GLN A 206 4.13 -5.14 -4.61
N PHE A 207 5.06 -5.92 -4.05
CA PHE A 207 6.33 -5.45 -3.52
C PHE A 207 7.47 -6.16 -4.27
N TYR A 208 8.56 -5.47 -4.57
CA TYR A 208 9.69 -6.06 -5.30
C TYR A 208 11.02 -5.33 -5.06
N GLU A 209 12.13 -6.03 -5.31
CA GLU A 209 13.47 -5.47 -5.35
C GLU A 209 14.02 -5.49 -6.79
N GLN A 210 14.57 -4.36 -7.23
CA GLN A 210 15.28 -4.26 -8.51
C GLN A 210 16.46 -3.28 -8.39
N SER A 211 17.63 -3.70 -8.89
CA SER A 211 18.87 -2.89 -8.90
C SER A 211 19.38 -2.40 -7.53
N GLY A 212 19.05 -3.09 -6.43
CA GLY A 212 19.42 -2.66 -5.08
C GLY A 212 18.62 -1.44 -4.61
N LYS A 213 17.30 -1.49 -4.83
CA LYS A 213 16.25 -0.64 -4.27
C LYS A 213 15.00 -1.49 -4.10
N GLN A 214 14.18 -1.18 -3.09
CA GLN A 214 12.86 -1.79 -2.91
C GLN A 214 11.73 -0.85 -3.30
N TYR A 215 10.67 -1.44 -3.85
CA TYR A 215 9.51 -0.74 -4.41
C TYR A 215 8.22 -1.43 -3.96
N ALA A 216 7.13 -0.66 -3.87
CA ALA A 216 5.78 -1.19 -3.78
C ALA A 216 4.81 -0.41 -4.66
N VAL A 217 3.78 -1.07 -5.18
CA VAL A 217 2.68 -0.42 -5.92
C VAL A 217 1.32 -0.96 -5.47
N GLY A 218 0.30 -0.11 -5.59
CA GLY A 218 -1.05 -0.41 -5.13
C GLY A 218 -2.07 0.68 -5.43
N THR A 219 -3.20 0.63 -4.72
CA THR A 219 -4.29 1.60 -4.84
C THR A 219 -4.73 2.10 -3.46
N MET A 220 -5.43 3.22 -3.44
CA MET A 220 -6.13 3.75 -2.28
C MET A 220 -7.58 4.04 -2.63
N ASP A 221 -8.51 3.44 -1.88
CA ASP A 221 -9.92 3.83 -1.86
C ASP A 221 -10.04 5.05 -0.92
N THR A 222 -10.33 6.24 -1.48
CA THR A 222 -10.46 7.49 -0.71
C THR A 222 -11.84 7.64 -0.06
N PRO A 223 -12.03 8.58 0.90
CA PRO A 223 -13.33 8.76 1.59
C PRO A 223 -14.45 9.31 0.70
N ASP A 224 -14.09 10.04 -0.37
CA ASP A 224 -15.01 10.64 -1.34
C ASP A 224 -15.31 9.74 -2.55
N GLY A 225 -14.53 8.67 -2.73
CA GLY A 225 -14.67 7.68 -3.82
C GLY A 225 -13.81 7.97 -5.06
N THR A 226 -12.99 9.02 -5.03
CA THR A 226 -11.99 9.33 -6.07
C THR A 226 -10.94 8.20 -6.15
N PRO A 227 -10.67 7.62 -7.33
CA PRO A 227 -9.66 6.58 -7.45
C PRO A 227 -8.26 7.16 -7.24
N ALA A 228 -7.44 6.50 -6.41
CA ALA A 228 -6.04 6.86 -6.21
C ALA A 228 -5.09 5.67 -6.38
N LEU A 229 -3.94 5.92 -6.99
CA LEU A 229 -2.83 4.98 -7.14
C LEU A 229 -1.73 5.31 -6.13
N VAL A 230 -1.02 4.29 -5.66
CA VAL A 230 0.01 4.45 -4.61
C VAL A 230 1.30 3.77 -5.06
N ALA A 231 2.42 4.48 -4.98
CA ALA A 231 3.76 3.99 -5.26
C ALA A 231 4.71 4.31 -4.09
N LEU A 232 5.49 3.33 -3.64
CA LEU A 232 6.51 3.47 -2.60
C LEU A 232 7.88 3.09 -3.16
N VAL A 233 8.92 3.78 -2.69
CA VAL A 233 10.34 3.48 -3.01
C VAL A 233 11.23 3.70 -1.80
N ARG A 234 12.28 2.90 -1.68
CA ARG A 234 13.39 3.10 -0.73
C ARG A 234 14.68 2.42 -1.25
N PRO A 235 15.84 2.64 -0.59
CA PRO A 235 17.08 1.90 -0.82
C PRO A 235 16.98 0.36 -0.75
#